data_AF-A0A7X9GL31-F1
#
_entry.id   AF-A0A7X9GL31-F1
#
_cell.length_a   1.000
_cell.length_b   1.000
_cell.length_c   1.000
_cell.angle_alpha   90.00
_cell.angle_beta   90.00
_cell.angle_gamma   90.00
#
_symmetry.space_group_name_H-M   'P 1'
#
loop_
_entity.id
_entity.type
_entity.pdbx_description
1 polymer ?
#
loop_
_entity_poly.entity_id
_entity_poly.type
_entity_poly.pdbx_seq_one_letter_code
_entity_poly.pdbx_strand_id
1 'polypeptide(L)'
;MKEYRLCLLAALGMGCYSAVEFLYARSPLHLSDIIIQLSSQDTSFLPHTLLDLAMQLFPILLFQLLFGSFLYKEFCSVGVYIFSRCVNRLKWFIQKVSVLLLYALLYQLAMTACTITITAIFGDVRFDLTSFILFLYYWLIYALWLFQTTLLINILSLKTDSGVAFGSIYGLQTCLILILFLWRETLPLDDSLFAARNFKLLWLDPIPHLIISWHSSIIPTLDARIHAFDLPFDLNLSVLYFLILSVLAVITSYHIIKHHDMITSGERGSK
;
A
#
# COMPACT_ATOMS: atom_id res chain seq x y z
N MET A 1 17.73 13.88 8.86
CA MET A 1 17.53 13.32 10.22
C MET A 1 16.12 13.51 10.79
N LYS A 2 15.40 14.60 10.49
CA LYS A 2 14.03 14.79 11.03
C LYS A 2 13.00 13.82 10.41
N GLU A 3 13.10 13.57 9.10
CA GLU A 3 12.12 12.75 8.35
C GLU A 3 12.14 11.26 8.73
N TYR A 4 13.32 10.65 8.93
CA TYR A 4 13.39 9.25 9.38
C TYR A 4 12.75 9.06 10.76
N ARG A 5 12.95 10.03 11.67
CA ARG A 5 12.35 9.97 13.02
C ARG A 5 10.84 10.09 12.93
N LEU A 6 10.35 10.99 12.08
CA LEU A 6 8.92 11.14 11.83
C LEU A 6 8.32 9.86 11.24
N CYS A 7 9.00 9.24 10.27
CA CYS A 7 8.60 7.96 9.68
C CYS A 7 8.43 6.87 10.75
N LEU A 8 9.46 6.70 11.60
CA LEU A 8 9.45 5.68 12.64
C LEU A 8 8.42 5.99 13.74
N LEU A 9 8.30 7.23 14.18
CA LEU A 9 7.29 7.60 15.19
C LEU A 9 5.87 7.40 14.68
N ALA A 10 5.60 7.76 13.42
CA ALA A 10 4.31 7.50 12.79
C ALA A 10 4.04 5.99 12.67
N ALA A 11 5.05 5.21 12.27
CA ALA A 11 4.94 3.75 12.18
C ALA A 11 4.65 3.11 13.54
N LEU A 12 5.35 3.55 14.59
CA LEU A 12 5.12 3.05 15.96
C LEU A 12 3.71 3.41 16.45
N GLY A 13 3.27 4.66 16.23
CA GLY A 13 1.91 5.09 16.61
C GLY A 13 0.82 4.29 15.89
N MET A 14 1.01 4.01 14.61
CA MET A 14 0.08 3.17 13.84
C MET A 14 0.17 1.69 14.19
N GLY A 15 1.34 1.19 14.57
CA GLY A 15 1.48 -0.15 15.12
C GLY A 15 0.74 -0.31 16.44
N CYS A 16 0.80 0.70 17.32
CA CYS A 16 -0.02 0.73 18.53
C CYS A 16 -1.52 0.73 18.21
N TYR A 17 -1.94 1.53 17.23
CA TYR A 17 -3.33 1.58 16.78
C TYR A 17 -3.82 0.21 16.30
N SER A 18 -3.08 -0.44 15.41
CA SER A 18 -3.44 -1.76 14.89
C SER A 18 -3.34 -2.88 15.93
N ALA A 19 -2.51 -2.71 16.97
CA ALA A 19 -2.44 -3.67 18.08
C ALA A 19 -3.71 -3.70 18.94
N VAL A 20 -4.52 -2.63 18.94
CA VAL A 20 -5.73 -2.52 19.78
C VAL A 20 -6.70 -3.68 19.52
N GLU A 21 -6.83 -4.11 18.26
CA GLU A 21 -7.73 -5.21 17.88
C GLU A 21 -7.38 -6.53 18.57
N PHE A 22 -6.12 -6.74 18.92
CA PHE A 22 -5.62 -7.98 19.49
C PHE A 22 -5.57 -7.98 21.02
N LEU A 23 -5.79 -6.83 21.68
CA LEU A 23 -5.73 -6.71 23.14
C LEU A 23 -6.75 -7.59 23.87
N TYR A 24 -7.84 -7.95 23.19
CA TYR A 24 -8.92 -8.78 23.75
C TYR A 24 -8.89 -10.24 23.28
N ALA A 25 -7.87 -10.65 22.52
CA ALA A 25 -7.75 -12.02 22.06
C ALA A 25 -7.44 -12.96 23.25
N ARG A 26 -8.33 -13.94 23.48
CA ARG A 26 -8.22 -14.88 24.61
C ARG A 26 -7.52 -16.21 24.28
N SER A 27 -7.27 -16.48 23.00
CA SER A 27 -6.61 -17.69 22.51
C SER A 27 -5.15 -17.42 22.15
N PRO A 28 -4.27 -18.44 22.23
CA PRO A 28 -2.94 -18.30 21.65
C PRO A 28 -3.06 -18.00 20.15
N LEU A 29 -2.41 -16.94 19.70
CA LEU A 29 -2.45 -16.48 18.32
C LEU A 29 -1.19 -16.94 17.60
N HIS A 30 -1.32 -17.47 16.39
CA HIS A 30 -0.16 -17.61 15.53
C HIS A 30 0.14 -16.27 14.84
N LEU A 31 1.41 -16.02 14.54
CA LEU A 31 1.80 -14.81 13.80
C LEU A 31 1.09 -14.70 12.43
N SER A 32 0.72 -15.82 11.82
CA SER A 32 -0.13 -15.82 10.61
C SER A 32 -1.51 -15.22 10.85
N ASP A 33 -2.12 -15.45 12.02
CA ASP A 33 -3.46 -14.96 12.34
C ASP A 33 -3.44 -13.44 12.50
N ILE A 34 -2.38 -12.92 13.12
CA ILE A 34 -2.12 -11.48 13.23
C ILE A 34 -2.01 -10.85 11.83
N ILE A 35 -1.25 -11.47 10.92
CA ILE A 35 -1.04 -10.94 9.56
C ILE A 35 -2.33 -10.97 8.75
N ILE A 36 -3.06 -12.09 8.81
CA ILE A 36 -4.34 -12.24 8.12
C ILE A 36 -5.30 -11.16 8.59
N GLN A 37 -5.41 -10.96 9.90
CA GLN A 37 -6.26 -9.92 10.47
C GLN A 37 -5.81 -8.50 10.07
N LEU A 38 -4.50 -8.22 10.06
CA LEU A 38 -3.95 -6.95 9.55
C LEU A 38 -4.21 -6.70 8.05
N SER A 39 -4.56 -7.76 7.31
CA SER A 39 -4.87 -7.71 5.87
C SER A 39 -6.35 -7.90 5.54
N SER A 40 -7.21 -7.82 6.54
CA SER A 40 -8.63 -8.16 6.50
C SER A 40 -8.86 -9.67 6.46
N GLN A 41 -9.40 -10.19 7.55
CA GLN A 41 -9.71 -11.61 7.69
C GLN A 41 -11.03 -11.98 6.99
N ASP A 42 -11.99 -11.06 6.91
CA ASP A 42 -13.33 -11.39 6.44
C ASP A 42 -13.41 -11.50 4.92
N THR A 43 -13.91 -12.65 4.47
CA THR A 43 -13.90 -13.07 3.06
C THR A 43 -15.26 -12.88 2.41
N SER A 44 -15.97 -11.83 2.79
CA SER A 44 -17.29 -11.54 2.22
C SER A 44 -17.34 -10.15 1.63
N PHE A 45 -18.12 -9.98 0.56
CA PHE A 45 -18.36 -8.70 -0.09
C PHE A 45 -19.44 -7.86 0.62
N LEU A 46 -19.48 -7.91 1.96
CA LEU A 46 -20.48 -7.23 2.77
C LEU A 46 -20.06 -5.77 3.07
N PRO A 47 -21.02 -4.85 3.31
CA PRO A 47 -20.66 -3.45 3.58
C PRO A 47 -19.77 -3.25 4.81
N HIS A 48 -19.95 -4.06 5.87
CA HIS A 48 -19.16 -3.94 7.09
C HIS A 48 -17.71 -4.41 6.86
N THR A 49 -17.49 -5.49 6.11
CA THR A 49 -16.14 -5.98 5.81
C THR A 49 -15.35 -5.02 4.95
N LEU A 50 -16.01 -4.34 4.00
CA LEU A 50 -15.39 -3.26 3.21
C LEU A 50 -15.06 -2.03 4.07
N LEU A 51 -15.88 -1.74 5.08
CA LEU A 51 -15.58 -0.69 6.05
C LEU A 51 -14.37 -1.08 6.92
N ASP A 52 -14.30 -2.33 7.37
CA ASP A 52 -13.17 -2.85 8.15
C ASP A 52 -11.87 -2.80 7.31
N LEU A 53 -11.94 -3.19 6.04
CA LEU A 53 -10.83 -3.04 5.10
C LEU A 53 -10.39 -1.57 4.97
N ALA A 54 -11.33 -0.62 4.84
CA ALA A 54 -10.99 0.80 4.78
C ALA A 54 -10.31 1.30 6.07
N MET A 55 -10.74 0.83 7.24
CA MET A 55 -10.13 1.16 8.52
C MET A 55 -8.72 0.57 8.63
N GLN A 56 -8.49 -0.64 8.15
CA GLN A 56 -7.17 -1.29 8.14
C GLN A 56 -6.18 -0.64 7.18
N LEU A 57 -6.66 0.07 6.15
CA LEU A 57 -5.82 0.87 5.25
C LEU A 57 -5.47 2.26 5.83
N PHE A 58 -6.02 2.64 6.98
CA PHE A 58 -5.73 3.93 7.62
C PHE A 58 -4.23 4.21 7.90
N PRO A 59 -3.41 3.23 8.36
CA PRO A 59 -1.96 3.39 8.49
C PRO A 59 -1.27 3.81 7.18
N ILE A 60 -1.80 3.35 6.04
CA ILE A 60 -1.28 3.67 4.70
C ILE A 60 -1.58 5.13 4.36
N LEU A 61 -2.79 5.60 4.68
CA LEU A 61 -3.20 6.99 4.48
C LEU A 61 -2.33 7.98 5.27
N LEU A 62 -1.98 7.67 6.52
CA LEU A 62 -1.10 8.55 7.30
C LEU A 62 0.28 8.69 6.67
N PHE A 63 0.89 7.58 6.25
CA PHE A 63 2.17 7.64 5.57
C PHE A 63 2.10 8.46 4.29
N GLN A 64 1.03 8.27 3.50
CA GLN A 64 0.78 9.06 2.31
C GLN A 64 0.66 10.56 2.66
N LEU A 65 -0.06 10.95 3.72
CA LEU A 65 -0.12 12.35 4.15
C LEU A 65 1.26 12.93 4.49
N LEU A 66 2.11 12.16 5.16
CA LEU A 66 3.45 12.61 5.58
C LEU A 66 4.43 12.70 4.40
N PHE A 67 4.43 11.72 3.51
CA PHE A 67 5.43 11.57 2.44
C PHE A 67 4.91 11.85 1.02
N GLY A 68 3.60 12.09 0.85
CA GLY A 68 2.94 12.37 -0.43
C GLY A 68 3.33 13.71 -1.05
N SER A 69 3.94 14.60 -0.26
CA SER A 69 4.51 15.88 -0.73
C SER A 69 6.04 15.91 -0.72
N PHE A 70 6.70 14.79 -0.45
CA PHE A 70 8.15 14.69 -0.27
C PHE A 70 8.94 15.13 -1.51
N LEU A 71 8.70 14.49 -2.66
CA LEU A 71 9.32 14.83 -3.93
C LEU A 71 8.87 16.19 -4.43
N TYR A 72 7.59 16.51 -4.27
CA TYR A 72 7.02 17.79 -4.68
C TYR A 72 7.72 18.97 -4.00
N LYS A 73 7.84 18.95 -2.66
CA LYS A 73 8.50 20.03 -1.89
C LYS A 73 9.96 20.20 -2.26
N GLU A 74 10.68 19.09 -2.39
CA GLU A 74 12.09 19.09 -2.82
C GLU A 74 12.25 19.66 -4.24
N PHE A 75 11.33 19.29 -5.14
CA PHE A 75 11.32 19.80 -6.50
C PHE A 75 11.00 21.30 -6.54
N CYS A 76 10.06 21.81 -5.73
CA CYS A 76 9.80 23.25 -5.65
C CYS A 76 10.96 24.02 -5.01
N SER A 77 11.63 23.46 -3.98
CA SER A 77 12.70 24.14 -3.26
C SER A 77 14.02 24.18 -4.03
N VAL A 78 14.35 23.09 -4.73
CA VAL A 78 15.65 22.92 -5.42
C VAL A 78 15.48 22.94 -6.95
N GLY A 79 14.27 23.11 -7.46
CA GLY A 79 13.96 22.98 -8.87
C GLY A 79 14.80 23.89 -9.76
N VAL A 80 14.98 25.17 -9.41
CA VAL A 80 15.84 26.09 -10.19
C VAL A 80 17.27 25.56 -10.32
N TYR A 81 17.80 24.92 -9.28
CA TYR A 81 19.12 24.29 -9.30
C TYR A 81 19.13 22.99 -10.13
N ILE A 82 18.09 22.17 -10.01
CA ILE A 82 17.92 20.93 -10.77
C ILE A 82 17.82 21.22 -12.27
N PHE A 83 17.07 22.26 -12.67
CA PHE A 83 16.87 22.63 -14.07
C PHE A 83 18.07 23.35 -14.69
N SER A 84 18.84 24.11 -13.91
CA SER A 84 19.99 24.88 -14.42
C SER A 84 21.32 24.14 -14.41
N ARG A 85 21.56 23.22 -13.46
CA ARG A 85 22.90 22.65 -13.22
C ARG A 85 22.96 21.12 -13.06
N CYS A 86 21.85 20.41 -12.89
CA CYS A 86 21.89 18.94 -12.85
C CYS A 86 21.98 18.36 -14.27
N VAL A 87 23.21 18.05 -14.70
CA VAL A 87 23.52 17.39 -15.97
C VAL A 87 22.81 16.03 -16.10
N ASN A 88 22.46 15.37 -15.00
CA ASN A 88 21.84 14.03 -15.01
C ASN A 88 20.59 13.93 -14.11
N ARG A 89 19.45 14.44 -14.61
CA ARG A 89 18.14 14.46 -13.92
C ARG A 89 17.66 13.07 -13.48
N LEU A 90 17.98 12.04 -14.26
CA LEU A 90 17.67 10.64 -13.94
C LEU A 90 18.31 10.20 -12.62
N LYS A 91 19.59 10.55 -12.40
CA LYS A 91 20.32 10.16 -11.18
C LYS A 91 19.68 10.77 -9.93
N TRP A 92 19.31 12.05 -10.00
CA TRP A 92 18.61 12.73 -8.90
C TRP A 92 17.25 12.09 -8.61
N PHE A 93 16.46 11.82 -9.67
CA PHE A 93 15.16 11.19 -9.54
C PHE A 93 15.25 9.80 -8.91
N ILE A 94 16.12 8.92 -9.43
CA ILE A 94 16.34 7.59 -8.88
C ILE A 94 16.74 7.67 -7.41
N GLN A 95 17.67 8.56 -7.05
CA GLN A 95 18.09 8.71 -5.66
C GLN A 95 16.91 9.05 -4.75
N LYS A 96 16.05 9.99 -5.15
CA LYS A 96 14.91 10.41 -4.33
C LYS A 96 13.81 9.36 -4.26
N VAL A 97 13.54 8.67 -5.37
CA VAL A 97 12.59 7.55 -5.41
C VAL A 97 13.07 6.37 -4.57
N SER A 98 14.37 6.05 -4.60
CA SER A 98 14.95 5.00 -3.75
C SER A 98 14.84 5.35 -2.26
N VAL A 99 14.98 6.62 -1.88
CA VAL A 99 14.75 7.08 -0.50
C VAL A 99 13.27 6.91 -0.11
N LEU A 100 12.33 7.25 -1.00
CA LEU A 100 10.91 7.04 -0.76
C LEU A 100 10.56 5.55 -0.60
N LEU A 101 11.12 4.68 -1.44
CA LEU A 101 10.97 3.23 -1.33
C LEU A 101 11.52 2.70 0.01
N LEU A 102 12.69 3.18 0.42
CA LEU A 102 13.26 2.83 1.72
C LEU A 102 12.35 3.25 2.88
N TYR A 103 11.77 4.46 2.83
CA TYR A 103 10.80 4.89 3.84
C TYR A 103 9.54 4.02 3.84
N ALA A 104 9.03 3.60 2.69
CA ALA A 104 7.88 2.70 2.63
C ALA A 104 8.19 1.33 3.24
N LEU A 105 9.35 0.76 2.92
CA LEU A 105 9.82 -0.52 3.48
C LEU A 105 10.02 -0.46 5.00
N LEU A 106 10.68 0.60 5.49
CA LEU A 106 10.93 0.81 6.91
C LEU A 106 9.67 1.11 7.69
N TYR A 107 8.76 1.90 7.13
CA TYR A 107 7.48 2.21 7.76
C TYR A 107 6.66 0.94 7.96
N GLN A 108 6.50 0.13 6.89
CA GLN A 108 5.73 -1.10 6.97
C GLN A 108 6.36 -2.12 7.92
N LEU A 109 7.69 -2.24 7.91
CA LEU A 109 8.41 -3.12 8.83
C LEU A 109 8.26 -2.67 10.29
N ALA A 110 8.45 -1.38 10.56
CA ALA A 110 8.38 -0.84 11.92
C ALA A 110 6.95 -0.90 12.48
N MET A 111 5.95 -0.62 11.64
CA MET A 111 4.54 -0.67 12.04
C MET A 111 4.12 -2.10 12.39
N THR A 112 4.42 -3.07 11.53
CA THR A 112 4.12 -4.49 11.80
C THR A 112 4.89 -5.05 12.98
N ALA A 113 6.18 -4.75 13.09
CA ALA A 113 6.98 -5.17 14.23
C ALA A 113 6.42 -4.60 15.54
N CYS A 114 6.03 -3.33 15.55
CA CYS A 114 5.38 -2.71 16.71
C CYS A 114 4.09 -3.44 17.08
N THR A 115 3.21 -3.70 16.12
CA THR A 115 1.98 -4.47 16.35
C THR A 115 2.30 -5.83 16.97
N ILE A 116 3.18 -6.62 16.36
CA ILE A 116 3.56 -7.96 16.83
C ILE A 116 4.16 -7.90 18.25
N THR A 117 4.99 -6.90 18.55
CA THR A 117 5.58 -6.77 19.89
C THR A 117 4.54 -6.46 20.95
N ILE A 118 3.57 -5.58 20.66
CA ILE A 118 2.51 -5.24 21.60
C ILE A 118 1.61 -6.46 21.81
N THR A 119 1.21 -7.15 20.75
CA THR A 119 0.38 -8.36 20.87
C THR A 119 1.09 -9.47 21.63
N ALA A 120 2.41 -9.64 21.45
CA ALA A 120 3.22 -10.60 22.21
C ALA A 120 3.42 -10.23 23.69
N ILE A 121 3.29 -8.95 24.06
CA ILE A 121 3.34 -8.50 25.46
C ILE A 121 2.02 -8.83 26.17
N PHE A 122 0.89 -8.67 25.47
CA PHE A 122 -0.46 -8.84 26.05
C PHE A 122 -1.06 -10.24 25.86
N GLY A 123 -0.49 -11.08 25.02
CA GLY A 123 -0.99 -12.43 24.73
C GLY A 123 0.11 -13.44 24.39
N ASP A 124 -0.28 -14.70 24.16
CA ASP A 124 0.63 -15.78 23.73
C ASP A 124 0.72 -15.80 22.19
N VAL A 125 1.85 -15.36 21.64
CA VAL A 125 2.11 -15.34 20.20
C VAL A 125 3.09 -16.45 19.82
N ARG A 126 2.64 -17.34 18.94
CA ARG A 126 3.44 -18.47 18.44
C ARG A 126 4.02 -18.17 17.07
N PHE A 127 5.32 -18.40 16.95
CA PHE A 127 6.08 -18.25 15.72
C PHE A 127 6.24 -19.61 15.04
N ASP A 128 5.82 -19.67 13.77
CA ASP A 128 6.06 -20.81 12.89
C ASP A 128 6.74 -20.32 11.60
N LEU A 129 7.46 -21.22 10.92
CA LEU A 129 8.10 -20.94 9.63
C LEU A 129 7.06 -20.48 8.60
N THR A 130 5.89 -21.14 8.58
CA THR A 130 4.77 -20.79 7.70
C THR A 130 4.31 -19.35 7.93
N SER A 131 4.20 -18.93 9.20
CA SER A 131 3.82 -17.59 9.58
C SER A 131 4.86 -16.55 9.17
N PHE A 132 6.16 -16.88 9.29
CA PHE A 132 7.24 -15.98 8.85
C PHE A 132 7.27 -15.80 7.32
N ILE A 133 6.98 -16.85 6.56
CA ILE A 133 6.86 -16.73 5.10
C ILE A 133 5.71 -15.79 4.74
N LEU A 134 4.55 -15.94 5.39
CA LEU A 134 3.39 -15.06 5.17
C LEU A 134 3.70 -13.61 5.53
N PHE A 135 4.48 -13.39 6.60
CA PHE A 135 4.94 -12.06 7.01
C PHE A 135 5.74 -11.37 5.91
N LEU A 136 6.65 -12.08 5.27
CA LEU A 136 7.46 -11.52 4.19
C LEU A 136 6.61 -11.10 2.98
N TYR A 137 5.61 -11.90 2.62
CA TYR A 137 4.64 -11.53 1.57
C TYR A 137 3.85 -10.29 1.94
N TYR A 138 3.26 -10.28 3.13
CA TYR A 138 2.49 -9.14 3.62
C TYR A 138 3.35 -7.86 3.66
N TRP A 139 4.55 -7.93 4.24
CA TRP A 139 5.46 -6.81 4.32
C TRP A 139 5.80 -6.23 2.95
N LEU A 140 6.13 -7.10 1.99
CA LEU A 140 6.53 -6.67 0.65
C LEU A 140 5.36 -6.09 -0.14
N ILE A 141 4.20 -6.78 -0.16
CA ILE A 141 2.99 -6.35 -0.87
C ILE A 141 2.55 -4.97 -0.37
N TYR A 142 2.42 -4.80 0.95
CA TYR A 142 1.98 -3.54 1.53
C TYR A 142 3.02 -2.43 1.33
N ALA A 143 4.31 -2.72 1.43
CA ALA A 143 5.36 -1.72 1.20
C ALA A 143 5.36 -1.22 -0.26
N LEU A 144 5.15 -2.12 -1.24
CA LEU A 144 5.06 -1.74 -2.65
C LEU A 144 3.81 -0.92 -2.94
N TRP A 145 2.65 -1.32 -2.39
CA TRP A 145 1.41 -0.55 -2.47
C TRP A 145 1.58 0.86 -1.89
N LEU A 146 2.16 0.94 -0.69
CA LEU A 146 2.45 2.19 0.01
C LEU A 146 3.38 3.10 -0.83
N PHE A 147 4.44 2.52 -1.38
CA PHE A 147 5.40 3.23 -2.23
C PHE A 147 4.74 3.79 -3.50
N GLN A 148 4.05 2.95 -4.28
CA GLN A 148 3.51 3.38 -5.57
C GLN A 148 2.42 4.45 -5.42
N THR A 149 1.53 4.29 -4.44
CA THR A 149 0.44 5.24 -4.19
C THR A 149 0.97 6.58 -3.70
N THR A 150 1.99 6.56 -2.83
CA THR A 150 2.68 7.78 -2.39
C THR A 150 3.43 8.46 -3.52
N LEU A 151 4.07 7.69 -4.41
CA LEU A 151 4.75 8.22 -5.59
C LEU A 151 3.75 8.90 -6.54
N LEU A 152 2.58 8.30 -6.77
CA LEU A 152 1.53 8.90 -7.60
C LEU A 152 1.02 10.22 -7.03
N ILE A 153 0.81 10.32 -5.71
CA ILE A 153 0.43 11.59 -5.05
C ILE A 153 1.50 12.66 -5.29
N ASN A 154 2.77 12.29 -5.13
CA ASN A 154 3.89 13.21 -5.32
C ASN A 154 3.94 13.78 -6.74
N ILE A 155 3.75 12.93 -7.76
CA ILE A 155 3.79 13.36 -9.16
C ILE A 155 2.55 14.13 -9.56
N LEU A 156 1.38 13.73 -9.07
CA LEU A 156 0.16 14.47 -9.33
C LEU A 156 0.24 15.87 -8.71
N SER A 157 0.84 15.99 -7.52
CA SER A 157 1.12 17.29 -6.87
C SER A 157 2.07 18.18 -7.68
N LEU A 158 2.88 17.64 -8.60
CA LEU A 158 3.68 18.47 -9.52
C LEU A 158 2.82 19.10 -10.63
N LYS A 159 1.73 18.44 -11.02
CA LYS A 159 0.82 18.90 -12.09
C LYS A 159 -0.36 19.71 -11.58
N THR A 160 -0.81 19.44 -10.36
CA THR A 160 -1.99 20.05 -9.74
C THR A 160 -1.66 20.54 -8.34
N ASP A 161 -2.60 21.22 -7.69
CA ASP A 161 -2.46 21.52 -6.27
C ASP A 161 -2.34 20.23 -5.44
N SER A 162 -1.57 20.29 -4.36
CA SER A 162 -1.32 19.12 -3.50
C SER A 162 -2.63 18.55 -2.94
N GLY A 163 -3.58 19.40 -2.55
CA GLY A 163 -4.89 18.96 -2.05
C GLY A 163 -5.67 18.12 -3.06
N VAL A 164 -5.65 18.51 -4.33
CA VAL A 164 -6.30 17.75 -5.43
C VAL A 164 -5.60 16.42 -5.65
N ALA A 165 -4.27 16.38 -5.54
CA ALA A 165 -3.50 15.16 -5.69
C ALA A 165 -3.82 14.12 -4.62
N PHE A 166 -3.85 14.54 -3.35
CA PHE A 166 -4.29 13.70 -2.24
C PHE A 166 -5.73 13.20 -2.43
N GLY A 167 -6.66 14.13 -2.71
CA GLY A 167 -8.07 13.79 -2.89
C GLY A 167 -8.31 12.81 -4.05
N SER A 168 -7.54 12.92 -5.13
CA SER A 168 -7.66 12.07 -6.31
C SER A 168 -7.18 10.64 -6.03
N ILE A 169 -6.03 10.47 -5.36
CA ILE A 169 -5.52 9.13 -5.04
C ILE A 169 -6.37 8.46 -3.95
N TYR A 170 -6.78 9.20 -2.92
CA TYR A 170 -7.69 8.65 -1.90
C TYR A 170 -9.05 8.32 -2.48
N GLY A 171 -9.59 9.18 -3.35
CA GLY A 171 -10.83 8.92 -4.08
C GLY A 171 -10.73 7.69 -4.97
N LEU A 172 -9.61 7.50 -5.67
CA LEU A 172 -9.39 6.29 -6.47
C LEU A 172 -9.35 5.04 -5.59
N GLN A 173 -8.64 5.07 -4.46
CA GLN A 173 -8.56 3.94 -3.53
C GLN A 173 -9.93 3.59 -2.95
N THR A 174 -10.73 4.59 -2.53
CA THR A 174 -12.07 4.34 -2.02
C THR A 174 -13.01 3.84 -3.10
N CYS A 175 -12.92 4.36 -4.33
CA CYS A 175 -13.68 3.82 -5.46
C CYS A 175 -13.34 2.35 -5.75
N LEU A 176 -12.06 1.96 -5.69
CA LEU A 176 -11.65 0.56 -5.88
C LEU A 176 -12.22 -0.35 -4.77
N ILE A 177 -12.14 0.08 -3.51
CA ILE A 177 -12.77 -0.65 -2.39
C ILE A 177 -14.28 -0.80 -2.61
N LEU A 178 -14.97 0.26 -3.03
CA LEU A 178 -16.43 0.24 -3.27
C LEU A 178 -16.82 -0.64 -4.46
N ILE A 179 -15.97 -0.72 -5.50
CA ILE A 179 -16.18 -1.57 -6.66
C ILE A 179 -16.25 -3.05 -6.27
N LEU A 180 -15.57 -3.47 -5.19
CA LEU A 180 -15.66 -4.85 -4.68
C LEU A 180 -17.09 -5.26 -4.29
N PHE A 181 -17.97 -4.30 -3.95
CA PHE A 181 -19.38 -4.59 -3.69
C PHE A 181 -20.09 -5.25 -4.89
N LEU A 182 -19.63 -4.97 -6.12
CA LEU A 182 -20.20 -5.56 -7.33
C LEU A 182 -20.09 -7.09 -7.35
N TRP A 183 -19.08 -7.67 -6.71
CA TRP A 183 -18.86 -9.13 -6.67
C TRP A 183 -19.85 -9.88 -5.79
N ARG A 184 -20.62 -9.16 -4.98
CA ARG A 184 -21.67 -9.76 -4.15
C ARG A 184 -22.85 -10.28 -4.97
N GLU A 185 -23.39 -9.46 -5.86
CA GLU A 185 -24.64 -9.77 -6.56
C GLU A 185 -24.53 -9.64 -8.09
N THR A 186 -23.67 -8.74 -8.59
CA THR A 186 -23.61 -8.42 -10.03
C THR A 186 -22.52 -9.19 -10.78
N LEU A 187 -21.41 -9.50 -10.12
CA LEU A 187 -20.25 -10.21 -10.66
C LEU A 187 -19.88 -11.42 -9.77
N PRO A 188 -20.82 -12.34 -9.48
CA PRO A 188 -20.54 -13.46 -8.58
C PRO A 188 -19.42 -14.35 -9.11
N LEU A 189 -18.64 -14.90 -8.19
CA LEU A 189 -17.50 -15.79 -8.47
C LEU A 189 -17.93 -17.26 -8.57
N ASP A 190 -19.06 -17.61 -7.97
CA ASP A 190 -19.57 -18.98 -7.90
C ASP A 190 -20.48 -19.31 -9.10
N ASP A 191 -20.30 -20.52 -9.66
CA ASP A 191 -21.22 -21.24 -10.57
C ASP A 191 -21.93 -20.42 -11.67
N SER A 192 -21.25 -19.39 -12.20
CA SER A 192 -21.74 -18.60 -13.33
C SER A 192 -20.94 -18.91 -14.59
N LEU A 193 -21.62 -18.89 -15.75
CA LEU A 193 -20.98 -19.03 -17.08
C LEU A 193 -19.87 -17.98 -17.30
N PHE A 194 -19.90 -16.88 -16.53
CA PHE A 194 -18.96 -15.78 -16.58
C PHE A 194 -17.96 -15.74 -15.41
N ALA A 195 -17.91 -16.75 -14.54
CA ALA A 195 -17.04 -16.78 -13.35
C ALA A 195 -15.57 -16.51 -13.70
N ALA A 196 -15.04 -17.12 -14.75
CA ALA A 196 -13.67 -16.89 -15.22
C ALA A 196 -13.41 -15.43 -15.65
N ARG A 197 -14.41 -14.75 -16.23
CA ARG A 197 -14.31 -13.32 -16.58
C ARG A 197 -14.37 -12.47 -15.32
N ASN A 198 -15.30 -12.76 -14.41
CA ASN A 198 -15.48 -12.02 -13.16
C ASN A 198 -14.23 -12.13 -12.27
N PHE A 199 -13.58 -13.31 -12.25
CA PHE A 199 -12.30 -13.50 -11.58
C PHE A 199 -11.19 -12.65 -12.21
N LYS A 200 -11.08 -12.61 -13.55
CA LYS A 200 -10.09 -11.75 -14.23
C LYS A 200 -10.29 -10.26 -13.93
N LEU A 201 -11.55 -9.83 -13.80
CA LEU A 201 -11.86 -8.45 -13.41
C LEU A 201 -11.46 -8.18 -11.97
N LEU A 202 -11.66 -9.13 -11.05
CA LEU A 202 -11.25 -9.01 -9.65
C LEU A 202 -9.73 -8.92 -9.54
N TRP A 203 -9.02 -9.78 -10.27
CA TRP A 203 -7.56 -9.80 -10.33
C TRP A 203 -6.96 -8.51 -10.91
N LEU A 204 -7.70 -7.75 -11.71
CA LEU A 204 -7.19 -6.47 -12.22
C LEU A 204 -7.19 -5.38 -11.16
N ASP A 205 -8.09 -5.46 -10.18
CA ASP A 205 -8.18 -4.52 -9.07
C ASP A 205 -7.01 -4.75 -8.10
N PRO A 206 -6.22 -3.73 -7.73
CA PRO A 206 -5.14 -3.88 -6.76
C PRO A 206 -5.63 -4.14 -5.32
N ILE A 207 -6.87 -3.82 -4.96
CA ILE A 207 -7.35 -3.97 -3.57
C ILE A 207 -7.44 -5.45 -3.13
N PRO A 208 -8.00 -6.39 -3.92
CA PRO A 208 -7.95 -7.82 -3.62
C PRO A 208 -6.55 -8.37 -3.35
N HIS A 209 -5.52 -7.84 -4.03
CA HIS A 209 -4.13 -8.24 -3.80
C HIS A 209 -3.59 -7.81 -2.42
N LEU A 210 -4.26 -6.90 -1.71
CA LEU A 210 -3.92 -6.54 -0.33
C LEU A 210 -4.56 -7.50 0.67
N ILE A 211 -5.60 -8.22 0.28
CA ILE A 211 -6.35 -9.12 1.17
C ILE A 211 -5.70 -10.50 1.15
N ILE A 212 -4.81 -10.76 2.10
CA ILE A 212 -3.98 -11.97 2.10
C ILE A 212 -4.84 -13.24 2.25
N SER A 213 -5.98 -13.14 2.96
CA SER A 213 -6.95 -14.23 3.15
C SER A 213 -7.68 -14.68 1.88
N TRP A 214 -7.44 -14.05 0.73
CA TRP A 214 -8.04 -14.44 -0.56
C TRP A 214 -7.04 -15.18 -1.47
N HIS A 215 -5.79 -15.29 -1.06
CA HIS A 215 -4.73 -15.81 -1.90
C HIS A 215 -4.60 -17.33 -1.80
N SER A 216 -4.02 -17.94 -2.83
CA SER A 216 -3.55 -19.32 -2.82
C SER A 216 -2.03 -19.40 -2.70
N SER A 217 -1.54 -20.56 -2.27
CA SER A 217 -0.12 -20.86 -2.12
C SER A 217 0.22 -22.28 -2.54
N ILE A 218 1.41 -22.46 -3.11
CA ILE A 218 1.96 -23.79 -3.40
C ILE A 218 2.28 -24.55 -2.11
N ILE A 219 2.54 -23.84 -1.01
CA ILE A 219 2.86 -24.44 0.29
C ILE A 219 1.56 -24.87 0.98
N PRO A 220 1.29 -26.18 1.18
CA PRO A 220 -0.01 -26.66 1.66
C PRO A 220 -0.38 -26.13 3.05
N THR A 221 0.60 -25.99 3.95
CA THR A 221 0.38 -25.46 5.30
C THR A 221 -0.01 -23.98 5.30
N LEU A 222 0.48 -23.23 4.30
CA LEU A 222 0.14 -21.82 4.13
C LEU A 222 -1.23 -21.69 3.46
N ASP A 223 -1.44 -22.43 2.37
CA ASP A 223 -2.69 -22.44 1.59
C ASP A 223 -3.91 -22.71 2.47
N ALA A 224 -3.81 -23.72 3.34
CA ALA A 224 -4.87 -24.07 4.29
C ALA A 224 -5.28 -22.93 5.26
N ARG A 225 -4.48 -21.87 5.39
CA ARG A 225 -4.78 -20.70 6.24
C ARG A 225 -5.33 -19.51 5.48
N ILE A 226 -5.10 -19.41 4.17
CA ILE A 226 -5.35 -18.17 3.39
C ILE A 226 -6.25 -18.37 2.18
N HIS A 227 -6.63 -19.59 1.83
CA HIS A 227 -7.33 -19.89 0.59
C HIS A 227 -8.87 -19.82 0.74
N ALA A 228 -9.40 -18.69 1.21
CA ALA A 228 -10.80 -18.65 1.66
C ALA A 228 -11.87 -18.78 0.56
N PHE A 229 -11.56 -18.44 -0.69
CA PHE A 229 -12.49 -18.52 -1.81
C PHE A 229 -12.22 -19.70 -2.75
N ASP A 230 -11.26 -20.57 -2.43
CA ASP A 230 -10.80 -21.63 -3.35
C ASP A 230 -10.45 -21.12 -4.77
N LEU A 231 -10.00 -19.85 -4.85
CA LEU A 231 -9.64 -19.18 -6.10
C LEU A 231 -8.14 -19.32 -6.39
N PRO A 232 -7.74 -19.45 -7.68
CA PRO A 232 -6.33 -19.53 -8.09
C PRO A 232 -5.65 -18.15 -8.04
N PHE A 233 -5.58 -17.53 -6.86
CA PHE A 233 -5.05 -16.19 -6.63
C PHE A 233 -3.67 -16.25 -5.95
N ASP A 234 -2.63 -16.65 -6.70
CA ASP A 234 -1.29 -16.93 -6.15
C ASP A 234 -0.61 -15.69 -5.53
N LEU A 235 -0.11 -15.81 -4.29
CA LEU A 235 0.71 -14.81 -3.60
C LEU A 235 1.91 -14.32 -4.43
N ASN A 236 2.58 -15.21 -5.16
CA ASN A 236 3.73 -14.84 -5.98
C ASN A 236 3.34 -13.87 -7.10
N LEU A 237 2.16 -14.09 -7.69
CA LEU A 237 1.64 -13.24 -8.75
C LEU A 237 1.25 -11.86 -8.22
N SER A 238 0.75 -11.76 -6.98
CA SER A 238 0.46 -10.46 -6.34
C SER A 238 1.72 -9.64 -6.09
N VAL A 239 2.81 -10.28 -5.64
CA VAL A 239 4.11 -9.60 -5.51
C VAL A 239 4.59 -9.10 -6.88
N LEU A 240 4.54 -9.95 -7.90
CA LEU A 240 4.93 -9.57 -9.27
C LEU A 240 4.05 -8.43 -9.80
N TYR A 241 2.75 -8.47 -9.57
CA TYR A 241 1.80 -7.45 -9.96
C TYR A 241 2.18 -6.09 -9.38
N PHE A 242 2.42 -5.99 -8.06
CA PHE A 242 2.83 -4.74 -7.43
C PHE A 242 4.24 -4.28 -7.82
N LEU A 243 5.17 -5.20 -8.10
CA LEU A 243 6.47 -4.84 -8.65
C LEU A 243 6.34 -4.21 -10.04
N ILE A 244 5.52 -4.79 -10.93
CA ILE A 244 5.27 -4.25 -12.27
C ILE A 244 4.62 -2.87 -12.15
N LEU A 245 3.58 -2.72 -11.35
CA LEU A 245 2.93 -1.42 -11.14
C LEU A 245 3.90 -0.37 -10.57
N SER A 246 4.76 -0.75 -9.62
CA SER A 246 5.78 0.13 -9.06
C SER A 246 6.79 0.57 -10.13
N VAL A 247 7.25 -0.33 -10.99
CA VAL A 247 8.15 0.00 -12.10
C VAL A 247 7.47 0.95 -13.09
N LEU A 248 6.21 0.67 -13.47
CA LEU A 248 5.43 1.54 -14.35
C LEU A 248 5.21 2.92 -13.72
N ALA A 249 4.91 2.99 -12.42
CA ALA A 249 4.80 4.23 -11.68
C ALA A 249 6.12 5.02 -11.72
N VAL A 250 7.28 4.37 -11.54
CA VAL A 250 8.59 5.04 -11.62
C VAL A 250 8.89 5.55 -13.03
N ILE A 251 8.61 4.76 -14.07
CA ILE A 251 8.83 5.16 -15.47
C ILE A 251 7.95 6.37 -15.84
N THR A 252 6.65 6.29 -15.53
CA THR A 252 5.71 7.39 -15.80
C THR A 252 6.05 8.65 -15.02
N SER A 253 6.42 8.51 -13.75
CA SER A 253 6.91 9.60 -12.90
C SER A 253 8.13 10.30 -13.51
N TYR A 254 9.13 9.53 -13.95
CA TYR A 254 10.31 10.08 -14.58
C TYR A 254 9.98 10.82 -15.88
N HIS A 255 9.12 10.23 -16.72
CA HIS A 255 8.70 10.86 -17.97
C HIS A 255 8.04 12.21 -17.72
N ILE A 256 7.14 12.29 -16.72
CA ILE A 256 6.49 13.54 -16.32
C ILE A 256 7.51 14.57 -15.86
N ILE A 257 8.43 14.20 -14.95
CA ILE A 257 9.44 15.12 -14.42
C ILE A 257 10.37 15.63 -15.53
N LYS A 258 10.74 14.78 -16.49
CA LYS A 258 11.62 15.16 -17.60
C LYS A 258 11.02 16.26 -18.47
N HIS A 259 9.70 16.22 -18.68
CA HIS A 259 8.95 17.13 -19.56
C HIS A 259 8.29 18.29 -18.81
N HIS A 260 8.47 18.39 -17.50
CA HIS A 260 7.91 19.50 -16.71
C HIS A 260 8.90 20.67 -16.68
N ASP A 261 8.61 21.75 -17.40
CA ASP A 261 9.42 22.98 -17.41
C ASP A 261 8.85 24.01 -16.42
N MET A 262 9.67 24.48 -15.46
CA MET A 262 9.23 25.42 -14.41
C MET A 262 9.17 26.90 -14.84
N ILE A 263 9.04 27.22 -16.13
CA ILE A 263 9.24 28.61 -16.61
C ILE A 263 7.99 29.51 -16.47
N THR A 264 6.80 29.01 -16.09
CA THR A 264 5.56 29.82 -16.16
C THR A 264 5.01 30.37 -14.83
N SER A 265 5.67 30.18 -13.69
CA SER A 265 5.18 30.75 -12.40
C SER A 265 5.72 32.15 -12.08
N GLY A 266 6.35 32.84 -13.05
CA GLY A 266 6.79 34.23 -12.91
C GLY A 266 5.77 35.30 -13.32
N GLU A 267 4.66 34.94 -13.98
CA GLU A 267 3.73 35.93 -14.58
C GLU A 267 2.43 36.18 -13.79
N ARG A 268 2.19 35.50 -12.66
CA ARG A 268 1.02 35.81 -11.78
C ARG A 268 1.36 36.78 -10.64
N GLY A 269 2.23 37.75 -10.93
CA GLY A 269 2.55 38.89 -10.07
C GLY A 269 2.09 40.22 -10.68
N SER A 270 0.92 40.27 -11.32
CA SER A 270 0.25 41.52 -11.71
C SER A 270 -1.15 41.20 -12.24
N LYS A 271 -2.16 41.31 -11.36
CA LYS A 271 -3.49 41.90 -11.57
C LYS A 271 -4.40 41.57 -10.40
#